data_AF-A0A7C4YRD3-F1
#
_entry.id   AF-A0A7C4YRD3-F1
#
_cell.length_a   1.000
_cell.length_b   1.000
_cell.length_c   1.000
_cell.angle_alpha   90.00
_cell.angle_beta   90.00
_cell.angle_gamma   90.00
#
_symmetry.space_group_name_H-M   'P 1'
#
loop_
_entity.id
_entity.type
_entity.pdbx_description
1 polymer ?
#
loop_
_entity_poly.entity_id
_entity_poly.type
_entity_poly.pdbx_seq_one_letter_code
_entity_poly.pdbx_strand_id
1 'polypeptide(L)'
;MEKFRIKKNIIYDRKTGKEIWEIGSQSNFDCVANYFYNQSFSHDEKYFIFSSNRTGNIELYRMELESDEVVQITENFNHWYGWVVYNDQVICNDGERIFAINI
;
A
#
# COMPACT_ATOMS: atom_id res chain seq x y z
N MET A 1 -8.86 5.31 12.70
CA MET A 1 -8.11 5.36 11.44
C MET A 1 -8.89 6.22 10.47
N GLU A 2 -8.29 7.27 9.93
CA GLU A 2 -8.92 8.12 8.92
C GLU A 2 -8.97 7.38 7.58
N LYS A 3 -10.14 7.42 6.93
CA LYS A 3 -10.37 6.85 5.60
C LYS A 3 -10.32 7.99 4.60
N PHE A 4 -9.59 7.79 3.51
CA PHE A 4 -9.58 8.70 2.38
C PHE A 4 -9.58 7.90 1.08
N ARG A 5 -9.53 8.57 -0.07
CA ARG A 5 -9.47 7.90 -1.38
C ARG A 5 -8.26 8.34 -2.18
N ILE A 6 -7.62 7.38 -2.83
CA ILE A 6 -6.65 7.63 -3.89
C ILE A 6 -7.25 7.09 -5.17
N LYS A 7 -7.79 7.97 -6.01
CA LYS A 7 -8.33 7.53 -7.30
C LYS A 7 -7.21 6.96 -8.15
N LYS A 8 -7.33 5.69 -8.52
CA LYS A 8 -6.44 5.09 -9.53
C LYS A 8 -6.63 5.81 -10.86
N ASN A 9 -5.52 6.20 -11.48
CA ASN A 9 -5.52 6.70 -12.85
C ASN A 9 -5.39 5.51 -13.79
N ILE A 10 -6.34 5.36 -14.71
CA ILE A 10 -6.35 4.24 -15.66
C ILE A 10 -5.78 4.76 -16.97
N ILE A 11 -4.65 4.20 -17.36
CA ILE A 11 -3.98 4.50 -18.63
C ILE A 11 -3.77 3.20 -19.41
N TYR A 12 -3.38 3.32 -20.68
CA TYR A 12 -3.16 2.18 -21.55
C TYR A 12 -1.74 2.22 -22.12
N ASP A 13 -1.05 1.09 -22.07
CA ASP A 13 0.25 0.93 -22.72
C ASP A 13 0.11 1.13 -24.24
N ARG A 14 0.89 2.06 -24.80
CA ARG A 14 0.73 2.46 -26.20
C ARG A 14 1.10 1.36 -27.20
N LYS A 15 1.91 0.37 -26.80
CA LYS A 15 2.40 -0.69 -27.69
C LYS A 15 1.50 -1.92 -27.67
N THR A 16 1.01 -2.29 -26.49
CA THR A 16 0.28 -3.54 -26.25
C THR A 16 -1.21 -3.33 -26.03
N GLY A 17 -1.65 -2.10 -25.75
CA GLY A 17 -3.02 -1.78 -25.38
C GLY A 17 -3.43 -2.31 -24.01
N LYS A 18 -2.47 -2.81 -23.20
CA LYS A 18 -2.75 -3.30 -21.84
C LYS A 18 -3.12 -2.15 -20.92
N GLU A 19 -4.11 -2.38 -20.09
CA GLU A 19 -4.50 -1.45 -19.04
C GLU A 19 -3.43 -1.38 -17.95
N ILE A 20 -3.16 -0.17 -17.47
CA ILE A 20 -2.23 0.13 -16.39
C ILE A 20 -2.97 0.97 -15.36
N TRP A 21 -2.94 0.52 -14.11
CA TRP A 21 -3.43 1.31 -12.98
C TRP A 21 -2.26 2.02 -12.33
N GLU A 22 -2.32 3.35 -12.35
CA GLU A 22 -1.38 4.21 -11.67
C GLU A 22 -1.99 4.68 -10.35
N ILE A 23 -1.31 4.38 -9.23
CA ILE A 23 -1.75 4.69 -7.88
C ILE A 23 -0.75 5.66 -7.25
N GLY A 24 -1.24 6.73 -6.62
CA GLY A 24 -0.42 7.68 -5.87
C GLY A 24 0.19 8.83 -6.69
N SER A 25 0.10 8.79 -8.03
CA SER A 25 0.65 9.84 -8.93
C SER A 25 0.02 11.22 -8.75
N GLN A 26 -1.18 11.29 -8.19
CA GLN A 26 -1.92 12.52 -7.95
C GLN A 26 -1.59 13.17 -6.58
N SER A 27 -0.57 12.68 -5.87
CA SER A 27 -0.24 13.16 -4.53
C SER A 27 1.11 13.86 -4.47
N ASN A 28 1.28 14.80 -3.53
CA ASN A 28 2.56 15.46 -3.24
C ASN A 28 3.47 14.59 -2.35
N PHE A 29 3.23 13.28 -2.32
CA PHE A 29 3.84 12.33 -1.40
C PHE A 29 4.27 11.09 -2.17
N ASP A 30 5.32 10.45 -1.69
CA ASP A 30 5.78 9.19 -2.26
C ASP A 30 4.82 8.07 -1.86
N CYS A 31 4.57 7.18 -2.81
CA CYS A 31 3.82 5.94 -2.61
C CYS A 31 4.65 4.80 -3.21
N VAL A 32 5.08 3.85 -2.38
CA VAL A 32 6.04 2.82 -2.79
C VAL A 32 5.49 1.44 -2.42
N ALA A 33 5.51 0.52 -3.38
CA ALA A 33 5.25 -0.90 -3.12
C ALA A 33 6.42 -1.53 -2.34
N ASN A 34 6.20 -2.69 -1.72
CA ASN A 34 7.31 -3.42 -1.11
C ASN A 34 8.28 -3.96 -2.18
N TYR A 35 9.40 -4.51 -1.75
CA TYR A 35 10.23 -5.34 -2.60
C TYR A 35 9.42 -6.46 -3.23
N PHE A 36 9.71 -6.73 -4.51
CA PHE A 36 8.95 -7.63 -5.37
C PHE A 36 8.87 -9.08 -4.89
N TYR A 37 9.75 -9.51 -3.97
CA TYR A 37 9.71 -10.85 -3.38
C TYR A 37 8.79 -10.94 -2.15
N ASN A 38 8.26 -9.81 -1.66
CA ASN A 38 7.31 -9.76 -0.56
C ASN A 38 5.89 -9.58 -1.10
N GLN A 39 4.99 -10.48 -0.67
CA GLN A 39 3.57 -10.36 -1.02
C GLN A 39 3.00 -9.05 -0.46
N SER A 40 2.43 -8.22 -1.33
CA SER A 40 1.83 -6.92 -0.97
C SER A 40 0.32 -6.88 -1.14
N PHE A 41 -0.26 -7.92 -1.76
CA PHE A 41 -1.70 -8.06 -1.94
C PHE A 41 -2.28 -9.06 -0.94
N SER A 42 -3.52 -8.84 -0.51
CA SER A 42 -4.30 -9.87 0.20
C SER A 42 -4.51 -11.09 -0.70
N HIS A 43 -4.76 -12.25 -0.09
CA HIS A 43 -4.95 -13.51 -0.83
C HIS A 43 -6.14 -13.44 -1.81
N ASP A 44 -7.17 -12.68 -1.47
CA ASP A 44 -8.36 -12.47 -2.30
C ASP A 44 -8.24 -11.27 -3.24
N GLU A 45 -7.06 -10.65 -3.32
CA GLU A 45 -6.73 -9.49 -4.17
C GLU A 45 -7.60 -8.26 -3.91
N LYS A 46 -8.38 -8.21 -2.83
CA LYS A 46 -9.18 -7.01 -2.49
C LYS A 46 -8.32 -5.86 -1.99
N TYR A 47 -7.22 -6.18 -1.31
CA TYR A 47 -6.37 -5.20 -0.67
C TYR A 47 -4.96 -5.17 -1.24
N PHE A 48 -4.42 -3.96 -1.37
CA PHE A 48 -3.03 -3.68 -1.71
C PHE A 48 -2.37 -2.87 -0.59
N ILE A 49 -1.19 -3.30 -0.16
CA ILE A 49 -0.42 -2.65 0.91
C ILE A 49 0.80 -1.92 0.33
N PHE A 50 0.94 -0.64 0.68
CA PHE A 50 2.04 0.22 0.23
C PHE A 50 2.52 1.14 1.35
N SER A 51 3.74 1.67 1.22
CA SER A 51 4.26 2.69 2.12
C SER A 51 4.09 4.09 1.53
N SER A 52 3.87 5.10 2.39
CA SER A 52 3.78 6.49 1.96
C SER A 52 4.22 7.45 3.06
N ASN A 53 4.83 8.58 2.68
CA ASN A 53 5.26 9.65 3.59
C ASN A 53 4.20 10.76 3.78
N ARG A 54 2.91 10.49 3.47
CA ARG A 54 1.87 11.53 3.43
C ARG A 54 1.59 12.26 4.74
N THR A 55 1.92 11.66 5.87
CA THR A 55 1.74 12.26 7.21
C THR A 55 3.02 12.92 7.72
N GLY A 56 4.09 12.97 6.91
CA GLY A 56 5.42 13.41 7.30
C GLY A 56 6.33 12.28 7.80
N ASN A 57 5.74 11.16 8.24
CA ASN A 57 6.45 9.90 8.55
C ASN A 57 6.10 8.85 7.51
N ILE A 58 6.97 7.86 7.34
CA ILE A 58 6.70 6.73 6.46
C ILE A 58 5.78 5.77 7.22
N GLU A 59 4.60 5.55 6.68
CA GLU A 59 3.61 4.64 7.25
C GLU A 59 3.14 3.64 6.20
N LEU A 60 2.58 2.52 6.65
CA LEU A 60 1.90 1.56 5.80
C LEU A 60 0.43 1.94 5.62
N TYR A 61 -0.05 1.71 4.41
CA TYR A 61 -1.42 1.99 3.98
C TYR A 61 -2.00 0.77 3.29
N ARG A 62 -3.28 0.52 3.55
CA ARG A 62 -4.08 -0.47 2.83
C ARG A 62 -5.04 0.25 1.89
N MET A 63 -4.96 -0.06 0.61
CA MET A 63 -5.95 0.33 -0.41
C MET A 63 -6.90 -0.83 -0.69
N GLU A 64 -8.20 -0.56 -0.74
CA GLU A 64 -9.21 -1.47 -1.28
C GLU A 64 -9.39 -1.17 -2.78
N LEU A 65 -9.17 -2.18 -3.63
CA LEU A 65 -8.99 -1.97 -5.07
C LEU A 65 -10.28 -1.60 -5.80
N GLU A 66 -11.45 -2.01 -5.32
CA GLU A 66 -12.73 -1.72 -5.98
C GLU A 66 -13.17 -0.27 -5.73
N SER A 67 -13.15 0.17 -4.47
CA SER A 67 -13.68 1.47 -4.02
C SER A 67 -12.66 2.61 -3.98
N ASP A 68 -11.38 2.32 -4.21
CA ASP A 68 -10.25 3.25 -4.04
C ASP A 68 -10.09 3.78 -2.60
N GLU A 69 -10.73 3.15 -1.61
CA GLU A 69 -10.60 3.52 -0.20
C GLU A 69 -9.21 3.17 0.32
N VAL A 70 -8.59 4.10 1.03
CA VAL A 70 -7.28 3.95 1.65
C VAL A 70 -7.37 4.24 3.14
N VAL A 71 -6.68 3.39 3.92
CA VAL A 71 -6.58 3.51 5.37
C VAL A 71 -5.12 3.38 5.79
N GLN A 72 -4.66 4.27 6.68
CA GLN A 72 -3.36 4.12 7.35
C GLN A 72 -3.45 2.99 8.39
N ILE A 73 -2.50 2.06 8.36
CA ILE A 73 -2.53 0.86 9.21
C ILE A 73 -1.38 0.78 10.22
N THR A 74 -0.43 1.71 10.18
CA THR A 74 0.65 1.85 11.18
C THR A 74 0.72 3.26 11.75
N GLU A 75 1.37 3.41 12.89
CA GLU A 75 1.75 4.70 13.46
C GLU A 75 3.21 4.65 13.91
N ASN A 76 4.00 5.63 13.48
CA ASN A 76 5.45 5.73 13.71
C ASN A 76 6.25 4.57 13.11
N PHE A 77 5.82 4.01 11.98
CA PHE A 77 6.52 2.89 11.34
C PHE A 77 7.93 3.29 10.88
N ASN A 78 8.06 4.43 10.18
CA ASN A 78 9.35 5.03 9.76
C ASN A 78 10.28 4.13 8.93
N HIS A 79 9.74 3.11 8.25
CA HIS A 79 10.48 2.29 7.29
C HIS A 79 9.80 2.26 5.93
N TRP A 80 10.61 2.37 4.88
CA TRP A 80 10.12 2.26 3.49
C TRP A 80 9.73 0.84 3.08
N TYR A 81 10.24 -0.17 3.81
CA TYR A 81 10.12 -1.60 3.53
C TYR A 81 9.98 -2.38 4.84
N GLY A 82 9.82 -3.71 4.77
CA GLY A 82 9.83 -4.57 5.96
C GLY A 82 8.45 -5.06 6.39
N TRP A 83 7.50 -5.15 5.46
CA TRP A 83 6.24 -5.86 5.66
C TRP A 83 6.08 -7.05 4.72
N VAL A 84 5.14 -7.93 5.03
CA VAL A 84 4.64 -8.98 4.13
C VAL A 84 3.18 -9.23 4.46
N VAL A 85 2.36 -9.41 3.43
CA VAL A 85 0.99 -9.88 3.59
C VAL A 85 1.00 -11.41 3.71
N TYR A 86 0.40 -11.92 4.78
CA TYR A 86 0.24 -13.35 5.03
C TYR A 86 -1.18 -13.60 5.54
N ASN A 87 -1.98 -14.32 4.75
CA ASN A 87 -3.44 -14.44 4.94
C ASN A 87 -4.09 -13.05 5.08
N ASP A 88 -4.84 -12.83 6.15
CA ASP A 88 -5.57 -11.59 6.44
C ASP A 88 -4.76 -10.65 7.34
N GLN A 89 -3.43 -10.73 7.28
CA GLN A 89 -2.53 -9.95 8.13
C GLN A 89 -1.36 -9.34 7.36
N VAL A 90 -0.95 -8.15 7.79
CA VAL A 90 0.33 -7.55 7.46
C VAL A 90 1.28 -7.81 8.61
N ILE A 91 2.29 -8.66 8.38
CA ILE A 91 3.39 -8.88 9.32
C ILE A 91 4.47 -7.85 8.99
N CYS A 92 4.91 -7.09 9.97
CA CYS A 92 5.85 -5.99 9.75
C CYS A 92 6.88 -5.84 10.87
N ASN A 93 8.01 -5.21 10.53
CA ASN A 93 9.09 -4.86 11.44
C ASN A 93 9.33 -3.35 11.41
N ASP A 94 9.23 -2.69 12.56
CA ASP A 94 9.48 -1.24 12.72
C ASP A 94 10.91 -0.90 13.16
N GLY A 95 11.84 -1.85 13.04
CA GLY A 95 13.22 -1.74 13.54
C GLY A 95 13.38 -2.07 15.02
N GLU A 96 12.30 -2.12 15.80
CA GLU A 96 12.31 -2.50 17.22
C GLU A 96 11.54 -3.80 17.48
N ARG A 97 10.42 -3.98 16.78
CA ARG A 97 9.40 -5.01 17.05
C ARG A 97 8.99 -5.68 15.76
N ILE A 98 8.54 -6.93 15.89
CA ILE A 98 7.78 -7.63 14.86
C ILE A 98 6.34 -7.72 15.35
N PHE A 99 5.39 -7.29 14.54
CA PHE A 99 3.97 -7.30 14.87
C PHE A 99 3.11 -7.57 13.64
N ALA A 100 1.84 -7.90 13.88
CA ALA A 100 0.87 -8.19 12.84
C ALA A 100 -0.34 -7.26 12.95
N ILE A 101 -0.84 -6.81 11.80
CA ILE A 101 -2.03 -5.97 11.67
C ILE A 101 -3.05 -6.72 10.83
N ASN A 102 -4.29 -6.84 11.29
CA ASN A 102 -5.37 -7.46 10.50
C ASN A 102 -5.79 -6.51 9.38
N ILE A 103 -6.00 -7.06 8.18
CA ILE A 103 -6.43 -6.31 6.99
C ILE A 103 -7.72 -6.89 6.38
#